data_AF-A0A2G6PRA4-F1
#
_entry.id   AF-A0A2G6PRA4-F1
#
_cell.length_a   1.000
_cell.length_b   1.000
_cell.length_c   1.000
_cell.angle_alpha   90.00
_cell.angle_beta   90.00
_cell.angle_gamma   90.00
#
_symmetry.space_group_name_H-M   'P 1'
#
loop_
_entity.id
_entity.type
_entity.pdbx_description
1 polymer ?
#
loop_
_entity_poly.entity_id
_entity_poly.type
_entity_poly.pdbx_seq_one_letter_code
_entity_poly.pdbx_strand_id
1 'polypeptide(L)'
;MACTEEEEQKKTVVPEDEVLMETKDGMYKQYYPGKKVVKFEGPQDEEGRRHGIWYFYNEQGAMISMTEFRHGKKNGVSLHKYPNGAVQYTGEYNDDKQVGIWKTFDVDGTLKDSVNYDVLNEKHK
;
A
#
# COMPACT_ATOMS: atom_id res chain seq x y z
N MET A 1 -44.47 25.86 -13.02
CA MET A 1 -43.06 26.28 -13.10
C MET A 1 -42.39 25.86 -11.80
N ALA A 2 -41.19 25.30 -11.93
CA ALA A 2 -40.21 24.95 -10.89
C ALA A 2 -40.64 23.90 -9.84
N CYS A 3 -40.36 22.63 -10.17
CA CYS A 3 -40.09 21.59 -9.19
C CYS A 3 -38.82 21.96 -8.42
N THR A 4 -38.89 22.01 -7.10
CA THR A 4 -37.73 22.02 -6.22
C THR A 4 -37.37 20.57 -5.92
N GLU A 5 -36.32 20.07 -6.54
CA GLU A 5 -35.66 18.84 -6.12
C GLU A 5 -34.67 19.20 -5.01
N GLU A 6 -35.10 18.99 -3.76
CA GLU A 6 -34.19 18.92 -2.63
C GLU A 6 -33.52 17.54 -2.69
N GLU A 7 -32.25 17.51 -3.10
CA GLU A 7 -31.43 16.31 -2.98
C GLU A 7 -31.26 15.97 -1.49
N GLU A 8 -32.03 14.99 -1.01
CA GLU A 8 -31.81 14.32 0.26
C GLU A 8 -30.41 13.70 0.27
N GLN A 9 -29.46 14.44 0.84
CA GLN A 9 -28.18 13.90 1.27
C GLN A 9 -28.46 12.92 2.41
N LYS A 10 -28.69 11.66 2.06
CA LYS A 10 -28.81 10.55 2.98
C LYS A 10 -27.50 10.43 3.75
N LYS A 11 -27.46 11.07 4.92
CA LYS A 11 -26.36 11.00 5.88
C LYS A 11 -26.37 9.59 6.47
N THR A 12 -25.77 8.65 5.76
CA THR A 12 -25.54 7.29 6.26
C THR A 12 -24.61 7.41 7.46
N VAL A 13 -25.18 7.30 8.65
CA VAL A 13 -24.43 7.16 9.90
C VAL A 13 -23.80 5.78 9.85
N VAL A 14 -22.59 5.71 9.30
CA VAL A 14 -21.74 4.50 9.37
C VAL A 14 -21.23 4.39 10.80
N PRO A 15 -21.46 3.27 11.51
CA PRO A 15 -20.89 3.00 12.82
C PRO A 15 -19.37 3.26 12.80
N GLU A 16 -18.84 3.90 13.85
CA GLU A 16 -17.43 4.31 13.94
C GLU A 16 -16.42 3.14 13.82
N ASP A 17 -16.89 1.90 13.99
CA ASP A 17 -16.10 0.66 13.85
C ASP A 17 -16.21 -0.03 12.48
N GLU A 18 -17.02 0.48 11.54
CA GLU A 18 -17.13 -0.13 10.21
C GLU A 18 -15.91 0.18 9.35
N VAL A 19 -15.16 -0.88 9.03
CA VAL A 19 -14.10 -0.82 8.02
C VAL A 19 -14.76 -0.65 6.66
N LEU A 20 -14.70 0.56 6.10
CA LEU A 20 -15.18 0.80 4.74
C LEU A 20 -14.18 0.21 3.74
N MET A 21 -14.71 -0.55 2.79
CA MET A 21 -13.98 -1.16 1.69
C MET A 21 -14.73 -0.83 0.39
N GLU A 22 -14.00 -0.42 -0.63
CA GLU A 22 -14.54 -0.13 -1.96
C GLU A 22 -13.77 -0.97 -2.98
N THR A 23 -14.49 -1.60 -3.91
CA THR A 23 -13.86 -2.27 -5.06
C THR A 23 -14.56 -1.81 -6.31
N LYS A 24 -13.81 -1.17 -7.21
CA LYS A 24 -14.33 -0.62 -8.46
C LYS A 24 -13.29 -0.81 -9.56
N ASP A 25 -13.72 -1.34 -10.71
CA ASP A 25 -12.85 -1.57 -11.89
C ASP A 25 -11.58 -2.40 -11.57
N GLY A 26 -11.68 -3.40 -10.69
CA GLY A 26 -10.55 -4.21 -10.26
C GLY A 26 -9.57 -3.51 -9.31
N MET A 27 -9.85 -2.26 -8.93
CA MET A 27 -9.11 -1.54 -7.90
C MET A 27 -9.83 -1.65 -6.56
N TYR A 28 -9.09 -2.18 -5.59
CA TYR A 28 -9.53 -2.29 -4.21
C TYR A 28 -9.02 -1.12 -3.39
N LYS A 29 -9.86 -0.56 -2.53
CA LYS A 29 -9.52 0.45 -1.54
C LYS A 29 -10.08 0.05 -0.19
N GLN A 30 -9.27 0.17 0.85
CA GLN A 30 -9.73 0.05 2.22
C GLN A 30 -9.45 1.34 2.96
N TYR A 31 -10.38 1.76 3.80
CA TYR A 31 -10.28 2.96 4.60
C TYR A 31 -9.98 2.63 6.07
N TYR A 32 -9.45 3.61 6.80
CA TYR A 32 -9.31 3.52 8.25
C TYR A 32 -10.68 3.58 8.94
N PRO A 33 -10.94 2.80 10.00
CA PRO A 33 -12.17 2.90 10.78
C PRO A 33 -12.41 4.33 11.28
N GLY A 34 -13.65 4.81 11.17
CA GLY A 34 -14.02 6.16 11.60
C GLY A 34 -13.42 7.32 10.78
N LYS A 35 -12.60 7.05 9.75
CA LYS A 35 -11.93 8.06 8.93
C LYS A 35 -12.17 7.81 7.44
N LYS A 36 -12.47 8.86 6.68
CA LYS A 36 -12.51 8.80 5.21
C LYS A 36 -11.10 8.84 4.58
N VAL A 37 -10.13 8.19 5.20
CA VAL A 37 -8.73 8.14 4.77
C VAL A 37 -8.44 6.73 4.27
N VAL A 38 -7.93 6.61 3.05
CA VAL A 38 -7.50 5.32 2.48
C VAL A 38 -6.36 4.78 3.31
N LYS A 39 -6.45 3.52 3.74
CA LYS A 39 -5.41 2.76 4.43
C LYS A 39 -4.49 2.07 3.43
N PHE A 40 -5.08 1.46 2.41
CA PHE A 40 -4.34 0.94 1.26
C PHE A 40 -5.24 0.78 0.05
N GLU A 41 -4.63 0.86 -1.13
CA GLU A 41 -5.30 0.62 -2.39
C GLU A 41 -4.39 -0.08 -3.40
N GLY A 42 -4.99 -0.80 -4.34
CA GLY A 42 -4.28 -1.39 -5.46
C GLY A 42 -5.14 -2.35 -6.28
N PRO A 43 -4.61 -2.85 -7.40
CA PRO A 43 -5.33 -3.77 -8.26
C PRO A 43 -5.47 -5.17 -7.63
N GLN A 44 -6.55 -5.86 -7.96
CA GLN A 44 -6.74 -7.28 -7.64
C GLN A 44 -6.75 -8.13 -8.93
N ASP A 45 -6.34 -9.39 -8.81
CA ASP A 45 -6.54 -10.38 -9.86
C ASP A 45 -7.98 -10.95 -9.82
N GLU A 46 -8.30 -11.84 -10.76
CA GLU A 46 -9.62 -12.48 -10.89
C GLU A 46 -10.03 -13.28 -9.63
N GLU A 47 -9.07 -13.68 -8.80
CA GLU A 47 -9.29 -14.41 -7.55
C GLU A 47 -9.37 -13.45 -6.33
N GLY A 48 -9.38 -12.13 -6.57
CA GLY A 48 -9.41 -11.12 -5.50
C GLY A 48 -8.08 -10.96 -4.75
N ARG A 49 -6.99 -11.53 -5.24
CA ARG A 49 -5.66 -11.40 -4.61
C ARG A 49 -4.98 -10.14 -5.10
N ARG A 50 -4.11 -9.57 -4.26
CA ARG A 50 -3.33 -8.38 -4.62
C ARG A 50 -2.50 -8.62 -5.89
N HIS A 51 -2.61 -7.73 -6.85
CA HIS A 51 -1.87 -7.76 -8.10
C HIS A 51 -1.42 -6.35 -8.49
N GLY A 52 -0.25 -6.20 -9.11
CA GLY A 52 0.35 -4.91 -9.45
C GLY A 52 0.80 -4.10 -8.23
N ILE A 53 0.92 -2.79 -8.40
CA ILE A 53 1.42 -1.87 -7.36
C ILE A 53 0.32 -1.57 -6.34
N TRP A 54 0.61 -1.85 -5.08
CA TRP A 54 -0.24 -1.46 -3.94
C TRP A 54 0.39 -0.33 -3.17
N TYR A 55 -0.43 0.65 -2.82
CA TYR A 55 -0.05 1.81 -2.02
C TYR A 55 -0.65 1.69 -0.63
N PHE A 56 0.15 2.06 0.38
CA PHE A 56 -0.26 2.09 1.77
C PHE A 56 -0.06 3.50 2.30
N TYR A 57 -1.06 3.99 3.01
CA TYR A 57 -1.08 5.33 3.57
C TYR A 57 -1.17 5.24 5.09
N ASN A 58 -0.77 6.31 5.78
CA ASN A 58 -1.01 6.47 7.20
C ASN A 58 -2.39 7.08 7.47
N GLU A 59 -2.75 7.22 8.74
CA GLU A 59 -4.03 7.84 9.16
C GLU A 59 -4.18 9.33 8.79
N GLN A 60 -3.09 9.96 8.35
CA GLN A 60 -3.05 11.35 7.87
C GLN A 60 -3.20 11.42 6.34
N GLY A 61 -3.29 10.28 5.65
CA GLY A 61 -3.39 10.18 4.19
C GLY A 61 -2.05 10.28 3.45
N ALA A 62 -0.92 10.31 4.16
CA ALA A 62 0.39 10.32 3.54
C ALA A 62 0.81 8.90 3.15
N MET A 63 1.32 8.71 1.93
CA MET A 63 1.80 7.42 1.44
C MET A 63 3.07 7.01 2.17
N ILE A 64 2.97 5.95 2.98
CA ILE A 64 4.07 5.41 3.78
C ILE A 64 4.74 4.20 3.13
N SER A 65 4.07 3.52 2.19
CA SER A 65 4.66 2.38 1.51
C SER A 65 4.06 2.16 0.13
N MET A 66 4.84 1.57 -0.74
CA MET A 66 4.36 0.93 -1.96
C MET A 66 5.02 -0.43 -2.10
N THR A 67 4.28 -1.42 -2.58
CA THR A 67 4.81 -2.77 -2.81
C THR A 67 4.11 -3.39 -4.00
N GLU A 68 4.88 -3.97 -4.90
CA GLU A 68 4.38 -4.73 -6.02
C GLU A 68 3.98 -6.14 -5.58
N PHE A 69 2.79 -6.55 -5.99
CA PHE A 69 2.24 -7.87 -5.73
C PHE A 69 1.94 -8.59 -7.04
N ARG A 70 2.13 -9.91 -7.03
CA ARG A 70 1.71 -10.81 -8.11
C ARG A 70 0.99 -11.99 -7.48
N HIS A 71 -0.32 -12.10 -7.75
CA HIS A 71 -1.17 -13.18 -7.24
C HIS A 71 -1.12 -13.33 -5.71
N GLY A 72 -1.14 -12.20 -5.01
CA GLY A 72 -1.13 -12.14 -3.54
C GLY A 72 0.27 -12.19 -2.91
N LYS A 73 1.32 -12.48 -3.68
CA LYS A 73 2.71 -12.52 -3.19
C LYS A 73 3.44 -11.24 -3.52
N LYS A 74 4.36 -10.80 -2.67
CA LYS A 74 5.26 -9.67 -3.00
C LYS A 74 6.16 -10.10 -4.15
N ASN A 75 6.13 -9.36 -5.25
CA ASN A 75 6.91 -9.66 -6.43
C ASN A 75 7.17 -8.36 -7.20
N GLY A 76 8.42 -7.90 -7.20
CA GLY A 76 8.85 -6.62 -7.75
C GLY A 76 9.22 -5.61 -6.67
N VAL A 77 9.07 -4.33 -6.99
CA VAL A 77 9.63 -3.24 -6.17
C VAL A 77 8.86 -3.04 -4.86
N SER A 78 9.60 -2.74 -3.80
CA SER A 78 9.06 -2.34 -2.51
C SER A 78 9.82 -1.12 -1.98
N LEU A 79 9.06 -0.17 -1.44
CA LEU A 79 9.55 1.07 -0.90
C LEU A 79 8.73 1.41 0.33
N HIS A 80 9.40 1.73 1.43
CA HIS A 80 8.76 2.24 2.63
C HIS A 80 9.37 3.58 3.00
N LYS A 81 8.54 4.46 3.54
CA LYS A 81 8.88 5.83 3.92
C LYS A 81 8.57 6.06 5.39
N TYR A 82 9.39 6.88 6.02
CA TYR A 82 9.10 7.46 7.32
C TYR A 82 7.92 8.45 7.23
N PRO A 83 7.28 8.79 8.36
CA PRO A 83 6.21 9.80 8.39
C PRO A 83 6.66 11.19 7.90
N ASN A 84 7.95 11.51 7.95
CA ASN A 84 8.52 12.75 7.42
C ASN A 84 8.71 12.74 5.89
N GLY A 85 8.40 11.62 5.21
CA GLY A 85 8.56 11.42 3.78
C GLY A 85 9.93 10.90 3.33
N ALA A 86 10.92 10.81 4.23
CA ALA A 86 12.20 10.20 3.94
C ALA A 86 12.03 8.70 3.65
N VAL A 87 12.81 8.16 2.71
CA VAL A 87 12.80 6.73 2.44
C VAL A 87 13.36 6.00 3.66
N GLN A 88 12.66 4.99 4.16
CA GLN A 88 13.15 4.11 5.21
C GLN A 88 13.89 2.92 4.62
N TYR A 89 13.28 2.24 3.65
CA TYR A 89 13.95 1.18 2.91
C TYR A 89 13.40 1.07 1.49
N THR A 90 14.23 0.52 0.61
CA THR A 90 13.84 0.11 -0.73
C THR A 90 14.54 -1.19 -1.09
N GLY A 91 13.85 -2.02 -1.86
CA GLY A 91 14.38 -3.28 -2.36
C GLY A 91 13.37 -3.96 -3.26
N GLU A 92 13.69 -5.17 -3.66
CA GLU A 92 12.84 -5.98 -4.52
C GLU A 92 12.49 -7.30 -3.84
N TYR A 93 11.30 -7.80 -4.14
CA TYR A 93 10.86 -9.13 -3.76
C TYR A 93 10.72 -10.01 -5.00
N ASN A 94 10.97 -11.30 -4.86
CA ASN A 94 10.58 -12.32 -5.81
C ASN A 94 9.88 -13.45 -5.05
N ASP A 95 8.57 -13.56 -5.25
CA ASP A 95 7.69 -14.54 -4.59
C ASP A 95 7.88 -14.56 -3.07
N ASP A 96 7.66 -13.39 -2.45
CA ASP A 96 7.82 -13.10 -1.01
C ASP A 96 9.25 -13.16 -0.46
N LYS A 97 10.25 -13.49 -1.28
CA LYS A 97 11.66 -13.49 -0.88
C LYS A 97 12.33 -12.18 -1.26
N GLN A 98 13.17 -11.65 -0.38
CA GLN A 98 13.99 -10.49 -0.67
C GLN A 98 15.05 -10.85 -1.73
N VAL A 99 15.11 -10.06 -2.79
CA VAL A 99 16.10 -10.17 -3.87
C VAL A 99 16.69 -8.79 -4.18
N GLY A 100 17.79 -8.77 -4.92
CA GLY A 100 18.47 -7.55 -5.30
C GLY A 100 19.14 -6.84 -4.14
N ILE A 101 19.35 -5.54 -4.32
CA ILE A 101 19.99 -4.67 -3.34
C ILE A 101 18.91 -4.02 -2.49
N TRP A 102 18.92 -4.38 -1.21
CA TRP A 102 18.10 -3.79 -0.17
C TRP A 102 18.85 -2.66 0.49
N LYS A 103 18.33 -1.45 0.40
CA LYS A 103 18.92 -0.26 1.04
C LYS A 103 18.01 0.19 2.17
N THR A 104 18.58 0.41 3.34
CA THR A 104 17.91 1.01 4.49
C THR A 104 18.55 2.35 4.78
N PHE A 105 17.72 3.35 5.05
CA PHE A 105 18.16 4.72 5.33
C PHE A 105 17.64 5.13 6.71
N ASP A 106 18.31 6.09 7.34
CA ASP A 106 17.86 6.69 8.59
C ASP A 106 16.84 7.82 8.33
N VAL A 107 16.27 8.40 9.39
CA VAL A 107 15.19 9.40 9.29
C VAL A 107 15.63 10.69 8.59
N ASP A 108 16.92 10.99 8.62
CA ASP A 108 17.56 12.11 7.91
C ASP A 108 17.89 11.80 6.44
N GLY A 109 17.68 10.56 5.99
CA GLY A 109 17.95 10.12 4.62
C GLY A 109 19.36 9.55 4.40
N THR A 110 20.22 9.49 5.43
CA THR A 110 21.54 8.85 5.33
C THR A 110 21.38 7.35 5.12
N LEU A 111 22.11 6.79 4.14
CA LEU A 111 22.17 5.35 3.93
C LEU A 111 22.80 4.68 5.16
N LYS A 112 22.01 3.83 5.82
CA LYS A 112 22.41 3.11 7.03
C LYS A 112 22.97 1.74 6.72
N ASP A 113 22.33 1.04 5.78
CA ASP A 113 22.70 -0.32 5.43
C ASP A 113 22.35 -0.63 3.98
N SER A 114 23.11 -1.53 3.38
CA SER A 114 22.87 -2.01 2.01
C SER A 114 23.25 -3.48 1.90
N VAL A 115 22.25 -4.35 1.76
CA VAL A 115 22.42 -5.81 1.68
C VAL A 115 22.08 -6.28 0.27
N ASN A 116 22.95 -7.08 -0.35
CA ASN A 116 22.65 -7.74 -1.61
C ASN A 116 22.20 -9.19 -1.35
N TYR A 117 20.90 -9.45 -1.56
CA TYR A 117 20.30 -10.75 -1.31
C TYR A 117 20.49 -11.76 -2.45
N ASP A 118 20.79 -11.32 -3.67
CA ASP A 118 21.14 -12.27 -4.75
C ASP A 118 22.38 -13.07 -4.40
N VAL A 119 23.41 -12.39 -3.89
CA VAL A 119 24.69 -13.02 -3.52
C VAL A 119 24.56 -13.93 -2.29
N LEU A 120 23.59 -13.66 -1.41
CA LEU A 120 23.33 -14.50 -0.23
C LEU A 120 22.56 -15.77 -0.59
N ASN A 121 21.63 -15.68 -1.55
CA ASN A 121 20.84 -16.81 -2.00
C ASN A 121 21.66 -17.83 -2.81
N GLU A 122 22.78 -17.42 -3.41
CA GLU A 122 23.70 -18.31 -4.14
C GLU A 122 24.61 -19.14 -3.22
N LYS A 123 24.88 -18.70 -1.98
CA LYS A 123 25.79 -19.41 -1.06
C LYS A 123 25.20 -20.66 -0.41
N HIS A 124 23.92 -20.95 -0.64
CA HIS A 124 23.21 -22.08 -0.04
C HIS A 124 22.77 -23.15 -1.06
N LYS A 125 23.41 -23.20 -2.23
CA LYS A 125 23.17 -24.21 -3.26
C LYS A 125 24.36 -25.15 -3.39
#